data_AF-A0A2T7NCG7-F1
#
_entry.id   AF-A0A2T7NCG7-F1
#
_cell.length_a   1.000
_cell.length_b   1.000
_cell.length_c   1.000
_cell.angle_alpha   90.00
_cell.angle_beta   90.00
_cell.angle_gamma   90.00
#
_symmetry.space_group_name_H-M   'P 1'
#
loop_
_entity.id
_entity.type
_entity.pdbx_description
1 polymer ?
#
loop_
_entity_poly.entity_id
_entity_poly.type
_entity_poly.pdbx_seq_one_letter_code
_entity_poly.pdbx_strand_id
1 'polypeptide(L)'
;MPDPCLHGNYKNLTNVHRSVSYETAYPETPLCDIDLDTGWYRFVVDAESKMPETCVDPFKCGTTVPIWLNCTHPSVSDGIQTRRACANLQAGGASSGPCCGQAVNIGVKNCEGFFVYYLHPTRACPMAYCAGKDAPCPAGKWSPTGFPPGCKDPYPQLTDPPKFRGPVIKRRSVYFTCDLTFSGNDPDQVFEFVWLFDGVEDPKVPPEVVRDPKRSARLDGAQLAGLLNKNVGCKVRAFYKQNVVKKGPWLESTRTYWAGIQTDPSKISIRTDEDKFDVVIRSTLPVLCNSSVKDDQCCVWIYLSVTGSEGDQAFLVVSKDCRYSICKSDWNSTSQEASKTVSVVASKTQMQYGTKDLLVSFENIVIADTSRTEIQITASAILGGHLNLYISVPGTDYLNGRGLCGTFDNNPNNDLTHRNDDSTSLFRIVPPETGESYVPQYCKCNNDGRGTVNCTYQGDINERKLPKTDGAIAIE
;
A
#
# COMPACT_ATOMS: atom_id res chain seq x y z
N MET A 1 12.11 -50.37 -21.21
CA MET A 1 11.37 -49.33 -20.46
C MET A 1 10.91 -49.92 -19.13
N PRO A 2 10.73 -49.12 -18.07
CA PRO A 2 10.06 -49.57 -16.86
C PRO A 2 8.56 -49.82 -17.13
N ASP A 3 7.91 -50.61 -16.27
CA ASP A 3 6.49 -50.98 -16.46
C ASP A 3 5.56 -49.79 -16.16
N PRO A 4 4.73 -49.33 -17.11
CA PRO A 4 3.88 -48.16 -16.92
C PRO A 4 2.71 -48.38 -15.94
N CYS A 5 2.49 -49.59 -15.42
CA CYS A 5 1.52 -49.83 -14.35
C CYS A 5 2.05 -49.47 -12.95
N LEU A 6 3.37 -49.37 -12.77
CA LEU A 6 3.96 -49.07 -11.47
C LEU A 6 3.82 -47.58 -11.12
N HIS A 7 3.57 -47.29 -9.85
CA HIS A 7 3.40 -45.92 -9.36
C HIS A 7 4.65 -45.06 -9.66
N GLY A 8 4.44 -43.87 -10.23
CA GLY A 8 5.50 -42.96 -10.67
C GLY A 8 5.91 -43.12 -12.15
N ASN A 9 5.55 -44.22 -12.82
CA ASN A 9 5.80 -44.40 -14.25
C ASN A 9 4.69 -43.81 -15.15
N TYR A 10 3.67 -43.20 -14.56
CA TYR A 10 2.56 -42.53 -15.23
C TYR A 10 2.14 -41.23 -14.52
N LYS A 11 1.55 -40.30 -15.27
CA LYS A 11 0.91 -39.07 -14.76
C LYS A 11 -0.61 -39.26 -14.65
N ASN A 12 -1.26 -38.59 -13.69
CA ASN A 12 -2.72 -38.66 -13.55
C ASN A 12 -3.44 -37.51 -14.28
N LEU A 13 -4.51 -37.81 -15.02
CA LEU A 13 -5.45 -36.85 -15.58
C LEU A 13 -6.74 -36.88 -14.75
N THR A 14 -6.90 -35.90 -13.86
CA THR A 14 -7.91 -35.87 -12.79
C THR A 14 -9.14 -35.00 -13.07
N ASN A 15 -9.23 -34.38 -14.25
CA ASN A 15 -10.34 -33.48 -14.55
C ASN A 15 -11.62 -34.24 -14.90
N VAL A 16 -12.59 -34.23 -13.99
CA VAL A 16 -13.88 -34.95 -14.11
C VAL A 16 -14.70 -34.55 -15.35
N HIS A 17 -14.50 -33.36 -15.90
CA HIS A 17 -15.21 -32.88 -17.09
C HIS A 17 -14.81 -33.65 -18.37
N ARG A 18 -13.79 -34.53 -18.32
CA ARG A 18 -13.44 -35.47 -19.40
C ARG A 18 -14.45 -36.60 -19.63
N SER A 19 -15.43 -36.77 -18.74
CA SER A 19 -16.51 -37.76 -18.90
C SER A 19 -17.34 -37.50 -20.17
N VAL A 20 -17.75 -38.55 -20.87
CA VAL A 20 -18.65 -38.43 -22.04
C VAL A 20 -20.03 -37.85 -21.68
N SER A 21 -20.41 -37.90 -20.41
CA SER A 21 -21.66 -37.31 -19.91
C SER A 21 -21.55 -35.82 -19.58
N TYR A 22 -20.35 -35.24 -19.57
CA TYR A 22 -20.17 -33.79 -19.41
C TYR A 22 -20.30 -33.07 -20.76
N GLU A 23 -21.03 -31.95 -20.78
CA GLU A 23 -21.26 -31.12 -21.96
C GLU A 23 -20.62 -29.74 -21.79
N THR A 24 -19.92 -29.30 -22.83
CA THR A 24 -19.06 -28.11 -22.80
C THR A 24 -19.91 -26.85 -22.93
N ALA A 25 -20.07 -26.13 -21.82
CA ALA A 25 -20.90 -24.93 -21.76
C ALA A 25 -20.15 -23.70 -21.22
N TYR A 26 -20.50 -22.53 -21.76
CA TYR A 26 -20.07 -21.23 -21.24
C TYR A 26 -20.55 -21.06 -19.78
N PRO A 27 -19.73 -20.51 -18.85
CA PRO A 27 -18.49 -19.77 -19.07
C PRO A 27 -17.19 -20.60 -18.97
N GLU A 28 -17.24 -21.93 -19.00
CA GLU A 28 -16.01 -22.72 -18.87
C GLU A 28 -15.17 -22.73 -20.15
N THR A 29 -13.87 -22.51 -20.00
CA THR A 29 -12.90 -22.70 -21.08
C THR A 29 -12.84 -24.19 -21.45
N PRO A 30 -13.09 -24.57 -22.72
CA PRO A 30 -13.02 -25.97 -23.13
C PRO A 30 -11.62 -26.57 -22.91
N LEU A 31 -11.58 -27.83 -22.50
CA LEU A 31 -10.35 -28.59 -22.31
C LEU A 31 -9.55 -28.70 -23.61
N CYS A 32 -8.24 -28.51 -23.49
CA CYS A 32 -7.29 -28.75 -24.56
C CYS A 32 -6.06 -29.48 -24.03
N ASP A 33 -5.65 -30.55 -24.72
CA ASP A 33 -4.47 -31.35 -24.40
C ASP A 33 -3.29 -31.03 -25.36
N ILE A 34 -3.16 -29.79 -25.83
CA ILE A 34 -2.06 -29.37 -26.72
C ILE A 34 -0.72 -29.29 -25.99
N ASP A 35 -0.75 -28.92 -24.70
CA ASP A 35 0.42 -28.82 -23.83
C ASP A 35 0.70 -30.14 -23.06
N LEU A 36 0.07 -31.24 -23.48
CA LEU A 36 0.25 -32.56 -22.85
C LEU A 36 1.58 -33.19 -23.31
N ASP A 37 2.54 -33.35 -22.39
CA ASP A 37 3.78 -34.09 -22.68
C ASP A 37 3.49 -35.48 -23.28
N THR A 38 4.29 -35.93 -24.24
CA THR A 38 4.21 -37.33 -24.68
C THR A 38 4.67 -38.27 -23.54
N GLY A 39 3.83 -39.22 -23.14
CA GLY A 39 4.15 -40.12 -22.03
C GLY A 39 2.98 -41.01 -21.59
N TRP A 40 3.19 -41.77 -20.53
CA TRP A 40 2.15 -42.62 -19.93
C TRP A 40 1.25 -41.82 -18.97
N TYR A 41 -0.06 -41.97 -19.16
CA TYR A 41 -1.10 -41.34 -18.36
C TYR A 41 -2.13 -42.35 -17.86
N ARG A 42 -2.64 -42.12 -16.66
CA ARG A 42 -3.84 -42.76 -16.10
C ARG A 42 -4.93 -41.69 -15.96
N PHE A 43 -6.15 -41.98 -16.38
CA PHE A 43 -7.27 -41.10 -16.03
C PHE A 43 -7.77 -41.42 -14.61
N VAL A 44 -8.21 -40.39 -13.89
CA VAL A 44 -8.83 -40.49 -12.57
C VAL A 44 -10.03 -39.55 -12.57
N VAL A 45 -11.06 -39.96 -13.32
CA VAL A 45 -12.29 -39.21 -13.59
C VAL A 45 -13.43 -39.80 -12.77
N ASP A 46 -13.72 -41.09 -12.94
CA ASP A 46 -14.76 -41.82 -12.24
C ASP A 46 -14.30 -43.24 -11.85
N ALA A 47 -15.23 -44.11 -11.45
CA ALA A 47 -14.92 -45.46 -11.00
C ALA A 47 -14.30 -46.38 -12.08
N GLU A 48 -14.54 -46.13 -13.38
CA GLU A 48 -13.91 -46.90 -14.46
C GLU A 48 -12.71 -46.17 -15.07
N SER A 49 -12.78 -44.85 -15.21
CA SER A 49 -11.70 -43.99 -15.72
C SER A 49 -11.00 -44.51 -17.00
N LYS A 50 -11.78 -45.08 -17.92
CA LYS A 50 -11.30 -45.55 -19.22
C LYS A 50 -11.73 -44.61 -20.34
N MET A 51 -10.98 -44.58 -21.44
CA MET A 51 -11.43 -43.94 -22.68
C MET A 51 -12.71 -44.62 -23.20
N PRO A 52 -13.64 -43.88 -23.84
CA PRO A 52 -14.79 -44.49 -24.51
C PRO A 52 -14.35 -45.25 -25.76
N GLU A 53 -14.91 -46.46 -25.95
CA GLU A 53 -14.64 -47.34 -27.11
C GLU A 53 -15.51 -47.03 -28.33
N THR A 54 -16.45 -46.10 -28.18
CA THR A 54 -17.44 -45.69 -29.18
C THR A 54 -17.24 -44.24 -29.56
N CYS A 55 -17.77 -43.86 -30.73
CA CYS A 55 -17.89 -42.46 -31.15
C CYS A 55 -18.48 -41.60 -30.01
N VAL A 56 -17.92 -40.40 -29.84
CA VAL A 56 -18.37 -39.39 -28.88
C VAL A 56 -18.72 -38.13 -29.66
N ASP A 57 -19.91 -37.59 -29.43
CA ASP A 57 -20.41 -36.40 -30.12
C ASP A 57 -19.61 -35.13 -29.77
N PRO A 58 -19.50 -34.15 -30.69
CA PRO A 58 -18.83 -32.88 -30.42
C PRO A 58 -19.40 -32.17 -29.19
N PHE A 59 -18.60 -31.32 -28.56
CA PHE A 59 -18.91 -30.63 -27.29
C PHE A 59 -19.03 -31.53 -26.04
N LYS A 60 -18.83 -32.85 -26.12
CA LYS A 60 -18.71 -33.71 -24.92
C LYS A 60 -17.26 -33.77 -24.38
N CYS A 61 -17.08 -34.38 -23.20
CA CYS A 61 -15.77 -34.50 -22.54
C CYS A 61 -15.10 -33.15 -22.22
N GLY A 62 -15.91 -32.10 -22.05
CA GLY A 62 -15.45 -30.76 -21.71
C GLY A 62 -14.67 -30.07 -22.83
N THR A 63 -14.67 -30.60 -24.05
CA THR A 63 -13.95 -30.07 -25.21
C THR A 63 -14.86 -30.01 -26.44
N THR A 64 -14.57 -29.17 -27.43
CA THR A 64 -15.35 -29.18 -28.69
C THR A 64 -15.07 -30.44 -29.51
N VAL A 65 -13.81 -30.89 -29.55
CA VAL A 65 -13.36 -32.02 -30.35
C VAL A 65 -12.90 -33.16 -29.43
N PRO A 66 -13.81 -34.08 -29.05
CA PRO A 66 -13.49 -35.21 -28.19
C PRO A 66 -12.59 -36.22 -28.91
N ILE A 67 -11.63 -36.80 -28.16
CA ILE A 67 -10.79 -37.90 -28.61
C ILE A 67 -11.16 -39.18 -27.86
N TRP A 68 -11.59 -40.19 -28.62
CA TRP A 68 -12.09 -41.49 -28.15
C TRP A 68 -11.22 -42.65 -28.66
N LEU A 69 -11.38 -43.86 -28.12
CA LEU A 69 -10.60 -45.04 -28.50
C LEU A 69 -11.33 -45.85 -29.56
N ASN A 70 -10.87 -45.83 -30.82
CA ASN A 70 -11.47 -46.58 -31.91
C ASN A 70 -10.92 -48.02 -32.01
N CYS A 71 -11.05 -48.75 -30.89
CA CYS A 71 -10.80 -50.19 -30.70
C CYS A 71 -11.22 -50.56 -29.27
N THR A 72 -11.37 -51.86 -28.99
CA THR A 72 -11.50 -52.36 -27.61
C THR A 72 -10.20 -52.26 -26.80
N HIS A 73 -10.34 -52.08 -25.49
CA HIS A 73 -9.24 -52.10 -24.53
C HIS A 73 -8.58 -53.50 -24.43
N PRO A 74 -7.28 -53.56 -24.09
CA PRO A 74 -6.59 -54.83 -23.86
C PRO A 74 -7.07 -55.56 -22.60
N SER A 75 -6.96 -56.89 -22.61
CA SER A 75 -6.91 -57.71 -21.40
C SER A 75 -5.57 -57.55 -20.67
N VAL A 76 -5.47 -58.04 -19.43
CA VAL A 76 -4.21 -58.03 -18.66
C VAL A 76 -3.11 -58.85 -19.38
N SER A 77 -3.49 -59.95 -20.04
CA SER A 77 -2.60 -60.82 -20.81
C SER A 77 -2.04 -60.21 -22.09
N ASP A 78 -2.69 -59.20 -22.69
CA ASP A 78 -2.25 -58.62 -23.96
C ASP A 78 -1.05 -57.66 -23.82
N GLY A 79 -0.70 -57.28 -22.59
CA GLY A 79 0.43 -56.40 -22.29
C GLY A 79 0.24 -54.97 -22.80
N ILE A 80 1.30 -54.39 -23.38
CA ILE A 80 1.24 -53.08 -24.06
C ILE A 80 0.74 -53.30 -25.49
N GLN A 81 -0.37 -52.67 -25.81
CA GLN A 81 -1.08 -52.82 -27.07
C GLN A 81 -1.21 -51.48 -27.80
N THR A 82 -0.86 -51.43 -29.08
CA THR A 82 -1.15 -50.25 -29.91
C THR A 82 -2.65 -50.19 -30.22
N ARG A 83 -3.25 -49.01 -30.06
CA ARG A 83 -4.65 -48.72 -30.34
C ARG A 83 -4.78 -47.36 -31.05
N ARG A 84 -5.87 -47.16 -31.79
CA ARG A 84 -6.11 -45.95 -32.57
C ARG A 84 -7.03 -45.00 -31.80
N ALA A 85 -6.50 -43.89 -31.30
CA ALA A 85 -7.32 -42.81 -30.78
C ALA A 85 -7.83 -41.94 -31.94
N CYS A 86 -9.11 -41.54 -31.89
CA CYS A 86 -9.83 -40.85 -32.96
C CYS A 86 -10.44 -39.56 -32.45
N ALA A 87 -10.24 -38.46 -33.18
CA ALA A 87 -10.83 -37.15 -32.89
C ALA A 87 -12.10 -36.94 -33.72
N ASN A 88 -13.22 -36.59 -33.07
CA ASN A 88 -14.46 -36.25 -33.76
C ASN A 88 -14.44 -34.77 -34.19
N LEU A 89 -13.98 -34.52 -35.41
CA LEU A 89 -13.85 -33.18 -36.00
C LEU A 89 -15.15 -32.64 -36.64
N GLN A 90 -16.32 -33.19 -36.31
CA GLN A 90 -17.60 -32.71 -36.83
C GLN A 90 -17.93 -31.32 -36.27
N ALA A 91 -17.81 -30.28 -37.11
CA ALA A 91 -18.23 -28.93 -36.77
C ALA A 91 -19.78 -28.83 -36.71
N GLY A 92 -20.29 -27.97 -35.83
CA GLY A 92 -21.71 -27.92 -35.46
C GLY A 92 -22.66 -27.81 -36.66
N GLY A 93 -23.57 -28.79 -36.77
CA GLY A 93 -24.64 -28.83 -37.79
C GLY A 93 -24.34 -29.61 -39.07
N ALA A 94 -23.09 -30.03 -39.31
CA ALA A 94 -22.73 -30.79 -40.50
C ALA A 94 -22.87 -32.32 -40.29
N SER A 95 -24.10 -32.84 -40.49
CA SER A 95 -24.52 -34.24 -40.24
C SER A 95 -23.89 -35.33 -41.13
N SER A 96 -22.68 -35.13 -41.65
CA SER A 96 -22.07 -35.99 -42.68
C SER A 96 -20.54 -36.07 -42.63
N GLY A 97 -19.92 -35.81 -41.47
CA GLY A 97 -18.50 -36.04 -41.24
C GLY A 97 -18.20 -37.40 -40.59
N PRO A 98 -17.06 -38.06 -40.88
CA PRO A 98 -16.67 -39.28 -40.17
C PRO A 98 -16.24 -38.95 -38.72
N CYS A 99 -16.74 -39.71 -37.74
CA CYS A 99 -16.41 -39.52 -36.31
C CYS A 99 -14.93 -39.79 -35.93
N CYS A 100 -14.09 -40.16 -36.90
CA CYS A 100 -12.64 -40.20 -36.81
C CYS A 100 -12.01 -39.37 -37.93
N GLY A 101 -12.22 -38.03 -37.88
CA GLY A 101 -11.67 -37.10 -38.87
C GLY A 101 -10.14 -36.98 -38.79
N GLN A 102 -9.57 -37.18 -37.59
CA GLN A 102 -8.14 -37.38 -37.37
C GLN A 102 -7.93 -38.58 -36.45
N ALA A 103 -6.80 -39.27 -36.60
CA ALA A 103 -6.37 -40.30 -35.68
C ALA A 103 -4.90 -40.17 -35.26
N VAL A 104 -4.58 -40.76 -34.11
CA VAL A 104 -3.22 -40.98 -33.61
C VAL A 104 -3.13 -42.39 -33.03
N ASN A 105 -1.99 -43.06 -33.21
CA ASN A 105 -1.74 -44.35 -32.55
C ASN A 105 -1.23 -44.08 -31.14
N ILE A 106 -1.83 -44.71 -30.14
CA ILE A 106 -1.41 -44.66 -28.74
C ILE A 106 -1.10 -46.06 -28.22
N GLY A 107 -0.23 -46.16 -27.23
CA GLY A 107 -0.08 -47.38 -26.44
C GLY A 107 -1.19 -47.46 -25.39
N VAL A 108 -1.71 -48.65 -25.10
CA VAL A 108 -2.64 -48.91 -24.00
C VAL A 108 -2.18 -50.17 -23.28
N LYS A 109 -2.18 -50.17 -21.94
CA LYS A 109 -1.99 -51.36 -21.12
C LYS A 109 -3.07 -51.46 -20.04
N ASN A 110 -3.55 -52.68 -19.82
CA ASN A 110 -4.39 -53.02 -18.68
C ASN A 110 -3.49 -53.34 -17.48
N CYS A 111 -3.74 -52.67 -16.36
CA CYS A 111 -2.93 -52.72 -15.13
C CYS A 111 -3.67 -53.39 -13.98
N GLU A 112 -4.63 -54.27 -14.28
CA GLU A 112 -5.44 -55.01 -13.31
C GLU A 112 -6.28 -54.08 -12.42
N GLY A 113 -7.39 -53.59 -12.98
CA GLY A 113 -8.32 -52.67 -12.32
C GLY A 113 -8.19 -51.19 -12.74
N PHE A 114 -7.21 -50.86 -13.57
CA PHE A 114 -7.14 -49.56 -14.27
C PHE A 114 -6.38 -49.69 -15.61
N PHE A 115 -6.48 -48.66 -16.45
CA PHE A 115 -5.75 -48.57 -17.71
C PHE A 115 -4.72 -47.44 -17.68
N VAL A 116 -3.61 -47.64 -18.40
CA VAL A 116 -2.63 -46.60 -18.71
C VAL A 116 -2.49 -46.45 -20.22
N TYR A 117 -2.34 -45.20 -20.65
CA TYR A 117 -2.38 -44.77 -22.05
C TYR A 117 -1.11 -43.98 -22.36
N TYR A 118 -0.39 -44.33 -23.42
CA TYR A 118 0.74 -43.56 -23.93
C TYR A 118 0.21 -42.47 -24.86
N LEU A 119 -0.07 -41.31 -24.28
CA LEU A 119 -0.72 -40.19 -24.94
C LEU A 119 0.30 -39.24 -25.58
N HIS A 120 -0.20 -38.44 -26.52
CA HIS A 120 0.54 -37.41 -27.25
C HIS A 120 -0.20 -36.06 -27.14
N PRO A 121 0.50 -34.92 -27.24
CA PRO A 121 -0.16 -33.62 -27.36
C PRO A 121 -1.10 -33.58 -28.56
N THR A 122 -2.22 -32.89 -28.42
CA THR A 122 -3.18 -32.72 -29.52
C THR A 122 -2.67 -31.71 -30.55
N ARG A 123 -3.25 -31.72 -31.77
CA ARG A 123 -2.76 -30.87 -32.87
C ARG A 123 -3.37 -29.46 -32.91
N ALA A 124 -4.39 -29.20 -32.11
CA ALA A 124 -5.11 -27.94 -32.06
C ALA A 124 -5.92 -27.83 -30.75
N CYS A 125 -6.42 -26.64 -30.45
CA CYS A 125 -7.42 -26.42 -29.41
C CYS A 125 -8.79 -26.03 -30.01
N PRO A 126 -9.89 -26.35 -29.31
CA PRO A 126 -9.96 -27.26 -28.15
C PRO A 126 -10.17 -28.71 -28.59
N MET A 127 -9.16 -29.55 -28.35
CA MET A 127 -9.20 -31.01 -28.50
C MET A 127 -8.69 -31.66 -27.21
N ALA A 128 -9.39 -32.67 -26.68
CA ALA A 128 -8.97 -33.38 -25.46
C ALA A 128 -9.36 -34.87 -25.45
N TYR A 129 -8.60 -35.67 -24.72
CA TYR A 129 -8.89 -37.10 -24.51
C TYR A 129 -10.04 -37.28 -23.50
N CYS A 130 -11.10 -37.95 -23.95
CA CYS A 130 -12.23 -38.39 -23.14
C CYS A 130 -11.83 -39.53 -22.20
N ALA A 131 -12.38 -39.54 -20.99
CA ALA A 131 -12.37 -40.71 -20.12
C ALA A 131 -13.49 -40.64 -19.08
N GLY A 132 -14.07 -41.79 -18.75
CA GLY A 132 -15.23 -41.88 -17.86
C GLY A 132 -16.57 -41.64 -18.56
N LYS A 133 -17.63 -41.98 -17.83
CA LYS A 133 -19.04 -42.02 -18.23
C LYS A 133 -19.98 -41.36 -17.22
N ASP A 134 -19.59 -41.25 -15.95
CA ASP A 134 -20.47 -40.75 -14.90
C ASP A 134 -20.68 -39.23 -15.05
N ALA A 135 -21.86 -38.70 -14.73
CA ALA A 135 -22.22 -37.30 -15.01
C ALA A 135 -21.69 -36.33 -13.93
N PRO A 136 -20.72 -35.43 -14.23
CA PRO A 136 -20.18 -34.50 -13.24
C PRO A 136 -21.18 -33.41 -12.86
N CYS A 137 -20.78 -32.51 -11.95
CA CYS A 137 -21.52 -31.28 -11.72
C CYS A 137 -21.68 -30.45 -13.01
N PRO A 138 -22.81 -29.73 -13.20
CA PRO A 138 -22.99 -28.84 -14.35
C PRO A 138 -21.93 -27.73 -14.41
N ALA A 139 -21.70 -27.18 -15.60
CA ALA A 139 -20.74 -26.10 -15.83
C ALA A 139 -20.92 -24.93 -14.84
N GLY A 140 -19.80 -24.47 -14.27
CA GLY A 140 -19.79 -23.43 -13.23
C GLY A 140 -20.23 -23.91 -11.84
N LYS A 141 -20.54 -25.20 -11.63
CA LYS A 141 -20.82 -25.81 -10.32
C LYS A 141 -19.72 -26.79 -9.92
N TRP A 142 -19.64 -27.08 -8.63
CA TRP A 142 -18.57 -27.87 -8.01
C TRP A 142 -19.08 -28.66 -6.81
N SER A 143 -18.50 -29.83 -6.57
CA SER A 143 -18.62 -30.61 -5.34
C SER A 143 -17.26 -31.22 -4.97
N PRO A 144 -17.05 -31.70 -3.73
CA PRO A 144 -15.78 -32.30 -3.31
C PRO A 144 -15.33 -33.52 -4.14
N THR A 145 -16.27 -34.23 -4.76
CA THR A 145 -15.99 -35.37 -5.66
C THR A 145 -15.94 -34.97 -7.13
N GLY A 146 -16.48 -33.80 -7.49
CA GLY A 146 -16.77 -33.40 -8.87
C GLY A 146 -18.13 -33.90 -9.39
N PHE A 147 -18.87 -34.70 -8.62
CA PHE A 147 -20.13 -35.34 -9.02
C PHE A 147 -21.30 -34.95 -8.08
N PRO A 148 -22.56 -35.10 -8.53
CA PRO A 148 -23.73 -35.04 -7.64
C PRO A 148 -23.75 -36.19 -6.62
N PRO A 149 -24.47 -36.05 -5.47
CA PRO A 149 -25.19 -34.86 -5.02
C PRO A 149 -24.25 -33.79 -4.42
N GLY A 150 -24.78 -32.60 -4.14
CA GLY A 150 -24.04 -31.53 -3.46
C GLY A 150 -23.26 -30.57 -4.37
N CYS A 151 -23.56 -30.56 -5.68
CA CYS A 151 -23.06 -29.54 -6.60
C CYS A 151 -23.57 -28.15 -6.21
N LYS A 152 -22.65 -27.25 -5.83
CA LYS A 152 -22.88 -25.86 -5.43
C LYS A 152 -21.95 -24.92 -6.22
N ASP A 153 -22.00 -23.62 -5.99
CA ASP A 153 -21.02 -22.69 -6.57
C ASP A 153 -19.59 -23.01 -6.07
N PRO A 154 -18.52 -22.78 -6.87
CA PRO A 154 -17.15 -23.15 -6.51
C PRO A 154 -16.57 -22.37 -5.31
N TYR A 155 -17.18 -21.23 -4.97
CA TYR A 155 -16.89 -20.40 -3.80
C TYR A 155 -18.16 -19.69 -3.34
N PRO A 156 -18.22 -19.18 -2.09
CA PRO A 156 -19.35 -18.37 -1.62
C PRO A 156 -19.47 -17.07 -2.42
N GLN A 157 -20.64 -16.79 -2.96
CA GLN A 157 -20.88 -15.58 -3.75
C GLN A 157 -21.07 -14.37 -2.82
N LEU A 158 -20.05 -13.53 -2.71
CA LEU A 158 -20.12 -12.27 -1.99
C LEU A 158 -20.74 -11.19 -2.90
N THR A 159 -21.77 -10.50 -2.40
CA THR A 159 -22.46 -9.41 -3.10
C THR A 159 -22.14 -8.03 -2.52
N ASP A 160 -22.06 -7.93 -1.20
CA ASP A 160 -21.87 -6.68 -0.47
C ASP A 160 -20.38 -6.41 -0.19
N PRO A 161 -19.86 -5.22 -0.55
CA PRO A 161 -18.52 -4.79 -0.13
C PRO A 161 -18.32 -4.80 1.39
N PRO A 162 -17.09 -5.08 1.87
CA PRO A 162 -16.80 -5.09 3.30
C PRO A 162 -16.94 -3.69 3.90
N LYS A 163 -17.56 -3.63 5.09
CA LYS A 163 -17.78 -2.39 5.83
C LYS A 163 -16.55 -2.10 6.69
N PHE A 164 -15.69 -1.22 6.18
CA PHE A 164 -14.60 -0.63 6.95
C PHE A 164 -15.17 0.19 8.12
N ARG A 165 -14.60 0.03 9.32
CA ARG A 165 -14.90 0.87 10.49
C ARG A 165 -13.64 1.23 11.26
N GLY A 166 -13.60 2.48 11.73
CA GLY A 166 -12.65 2.95 12.73
C GLY A 166 -12.43 4.46 12.59
N PRO A 167 -11.45 5.03 13.31
CA PRO A 167 -10.72 4.42 14.43
C PRO A 167 -11.67 4.05 15.59
N VAL A 168 -11.63 2.79 16.02
CA VAL A 168 -12.37 2.32 17.20
C VAL A 168 -11.45 2.35 18.41
N ILE A 169 -11.75 3.23 19.36
CA ILE A 169 -11.00 3.36 20.61
C ILE A 169 -11.60 2.42 21.66
N LYS A 170 -10.79 1.50 22.21
CA LYS A 170 -11.24 0.61 23.29
C LYS A 170 -10.14 0.41 24.34
N ARG A 171 -10.42 0.85 25.57
CA ARG A 171 -9.48 0.88 26.71
C ARG A 171 -8.21 1.70 26.44
N ARG A 172 -7.24 1.12 25.72
CA ARG A 172 -5.92 1.70 25.42
C ARG A 172 -5.40 1.33 24.03
N SER A 173 -6.20 0.68 23.18
CA SER A 173 -5.87 0.46 21.77
C SER A 173 -6.89 1.19 20.87
N VAL A 174 -6.36 1.77 19.80
CA VAL A 174 -7.13 2.10 18.60
C VAL A 174 -7.02 0.92 17.64
N TYR A 175 -8.10 0.57 16.96
CA TYR A 175 -8.10 -0.45 15.93
C TYR A 175 -9.16 -0.16 14.86
N PHE A 176 -9.04 -0.82 13.72
CA PHE A 176 -9.99 -0.78 12.63
C PHE A 176 -10.58 -2.18 12.43
N THR A 177 -11.83 -2.27 11.96
CA THR A 177 -12.45 -3.54 11.56
C THR A 177 -12.89 -3.52 10.11
N CYS A 178 -12.80 -4.68 9.47
CA CYS A 178 -13.28 -4.90 8.12
C CYS A 178 -14.40 -5.93 8.20
N ASP A 179 -15.66 -5.48 8.20
CA ASP A 179 -16.81 -6.33 8.51
C ASP A 179 -17.53 -6.80 7.24
N LEU A 180 -17.53 -8.10 6.97
CA LEU A 180 -18.32 -8.70 5.90
C LEU A 180 -19.78 -8.90 6.36
N THR A 181 -20.73 -8.42 5.56
CA THR A 181 -22.15 -8.78 5.70
C THR A 181 -22.44 -9.93 4.75
N PHE A 182 -22.67 -11.14 5.28
CA PHE A 182 -22.94 -12.33 4.44
C PHE A 182 -23.77 -13.36 5.22
N SER A 183 -24.81 -13.90 4.57
CA SER A 183 -25.85 -14.76 5.16
C SER A 183 -25.67 -16.26 4.91
N GLY A 184 -24.60 -16.67 4.20
CA GLY A 184 -24.26 -18.08 4.06
C GLY A 184 -23.75 -18.67 5.38
N ASN A 185 -24.17 -19.90 5.67
CA ASN A 185 -23.93 -20.63 6.94
C ASN A 185 -23.28 -22.01 6.69
N ASP A 186 -22.47 -22.15 5.64
CA ASP A 186 -21.84 -23.42 5.27
C ASP A 186 -20.49 -23.56 6.02
N PRO A 187 -20.24 -24.66 6.77
CA PRO A 187 -19.10 -24.77 7.68
C PRO A 187 -17.75 -24.89 6.97
N ASP A 188 -17.70 -25.15 5.66
CA ASP A 188 -16.47 -25.10 4.88
C ASP A 188 -16.11 -23.67 4.42
N GLN A 189 -16.93 -22.66 4.72
CA GLN A 189 -16.68 -21.28 4.28
C GLN A 189 -15.47 -20.65 4.97
N VAL A 190 -14.60 -20.07 4.15
CA VAL A 190 -13.39 -19.36 4.55
C VAL A 190 -13.40 -17.98 3.92
N PHE A 191 -13.07 -16.96 4.70
CA PHE A 191 -12.99 -15.56 4.27
C PHE A 191 -11.57 -15.06 4.51
N GLU A 192 -10.97 -14.47 3.49
CA GLU A 192 -9.59 -13.99 3.49
C GLU A 192 -9.63 -12.48 3.35
N PHE A 193 -9.20 -11.78 4.40
CA PHE A 193 -9.19 -10.33 4.50
C PHE A 193 -7.77 -9.80 4.30
N VAL A 194 -7.65 -8.67 3.59
CA VAL A 194 -6.37 -7.98 3.35
C VAL A 194 -6.56 -6.50 3.62
N TRP A 195 -5.58 -5.88 4.26
CA TRP A 195 -5.55 -4.45 4.53
C TRP A 195 -4.78 -3.72 3.42
N LEU A 196 -5.31 -2.56 3.03
CA LEU A 196 -4.80 -1.76 1.92
C LEU A 196 -4.32 -0.41 2.45
N PHE A 197 -3.24 0.09 1.88
CA PHE A 197 -2.64 1.38 2.22
C PHE A 197 -2.43 2.14 0.91
N ASP A 198 -3.25 3.17 0.68
CA ASP A 198 -3.42 3.84 -0.62
C ASP A 198 -3.74 2.85 -1.76
N GLY A 199 -4.55 1.83 -1.45
CA GLY A 199 -4.94 0.75 -2.37
C GLY A 199 -3.94 -0.40 -2.50
N VAL A 200 -2.76 -0.31 -1.90
CA VAL A 200 -1.67 -1.30 -2.04
C VAL A 200 -1.55 -2.18 -0.79
N GLU A 201 -1.23 -3.47 -0.99
CA GLU A 201 -0.97 -4.43 0.09
C GLU A 201 0.45 -4.21 0.66
N ASP A 202 0.63 -4.19 1.99
CA ASP A 202 1.94 -4.06 2.63
C ASP A 202 2.36 -5.37 3.33
N PRO A 203 3.56 -5.94 3.03
CA PRO A 203 4.02 -7.19 3.64
C PRO A 203 4.10 -7.22 5.17
N LYS A 204 4.15 -6.07 5.85
CA LYS A 204 4.09 -5.99 7.33
C LYS A 204 2.73 -6.40 7.90
N VAL A 205 1.67 -6.35 7.09
CA VAL A 205 0.28 -6.61 7.50
C VAL A 205 -0.27 -7.79 6.67
N PRO A 206 0.08 -9.04 7.03
CA PRO A 206 -0.29 -10.22 6.25
C PRO A 206 -1.80 -10.47 6.25
N PRO A 207 -2.33 -11.20 5.24
CA PRO A 207 -3.76 -11.53 5.13
C PRO A 207 -4.32 -12.25 6.38
N GLU A 208 -5.47 -11.80 6.87
CA GLU A 208 -6.20 -12.47 7.96
C GLU A 208 -7.21 -13.47 7.38
N VAL A 209 -6.95 -14.76 7.54
CA VAL A 209 -7.86 -15.84 7.11
C VAL A 209 -8.75 -16.28 8.27
N VAL A 210 -10.06 -16.09 8.11
CA VAL A 210 -11.08 -16.43 9.12
C VAL A 210 -12.04 -17.49 8.59
N ARG A 211 -12.67 -18.24 9.50
CA ARG A 211 -13.64 -19.30 9.21
C ARG A 211 -14.96 -19.02 9.91
N ASP A 212 -16.00 -19.73 9.52
CA ASP A 212 -17.28 -19.71 10.21
C ASP A 212 -17.15 -19.93 11.74
N PRO A 213 -17.87 -19.16 12.60
CA PRO A 213 -18.84 -18.09 12.32
C PRO A 213 -18.24 -16.68 12.20
N LYS A 214 -16.90 -16.52 12.17
CA LYS A 214 -16.26 -15.21 12.10
C LYS A 214 -16.45 -14.57 10.72
N ARG A 215 -16.74 -13.27 10.68
CA ARG A 215 -17.02 -12.45 9.47
C ARG A 215 -16.33 -11.08 9.49
N SER A 216 -15.32 -10.88 10.34
CA SER A 216 -14.63 -9.59 10.50
C SER A 216 -13.15 -9.79 10.79
N ALA A 217 -12.31 -8.95 10.19
CA ALA A 217 -10.87 -8.86 10.45
C ALA A 217 -10.54 -7.60 11.25
N ARG A 218 -9.40 -7.59 11.97
CA ARG A 218 -8.96 -6.46 12.81
C ARG A 218 -7.53 -6.03 12.47
N LEU A 219 -7.36 -4.74 12.20
CA LEU A 219 -6.06 -4.07 12.18
C LEU A 219 -5.87 -3.33 13.51
N ASP A 220 -4.88 -3.72 14.31
CA ASP A 220 -4.53 -2.97 15.52
C ASP A 220 -3.65 -1.76 15.18
N GLY A 221 -3.83 -0.65 15.90
CA GLY A 221 -3.06 0.58 15.68
C GLY A 221 -1.54 0.39 15.79
N ALA A 222 -1.07 -0.59 16.57
CA ALA A 222 0.36 -0.95 16.62
C ALA A 222 0.91 -1.42 15.26
N GLN A 223 0.07 -1.97 14.38
CA GLN A 223 0.46 -2.43 13.05
C GLN A 223 0.60 -1.28 12.03
N LEU A 224 0.17 -0.06 12.37
CA LEU A 224 0.37 1.13 11.52
C LEU A 224 1.80 1.71 11.59
N ALA A 225 2.72 1.07 12.31
CA ALA A 225 4.10 1.51 12.48
C ALA A 225 4.85 1.64 11.12
N GLY A 226 5.09 2.88 10.69
CA GLY A 226 5.65 3.18 9.38
C GLY A 226 4.69 2.93 8.21
N LEU A 227 3.37 2.98 8.46
CA LEU A 227 2.28 2.93 7.46
C LEU A 227 1.29 4.09 7.64
N LEU A 228 1.65 5.11 8.44
CA LEU A 228 0.91 6.35 8.64
C LEU A 228 0.98 7.28 7.42
N ASN A 229 0.11 8.29 7.44
CA ASN A 229 -0.11 9.28 6.38
C ASN A 229 -0.66 8.69 5.07
N LYS A 230 -1.33 7.53 5.17
CA LYS A 230 -1.91 6.77 4.06
C LYS A 230 -3.43 6.59 4.22
N ASN A 231 -4.12 6.35 3.11
CA ASN A 231 -5.52 5.94 3.10
C ASN A 231 -5.64 4.45 3.40
N VAL A 232 -6.05 4.11 4.62
CA VAL A 232 -6.27 2.72 5.04
C VAL A 232 -7.62 2.24 4.51
N GLY A 233 -7.62 1.11 3.80
CA GLY A 233 -8.81 0.39 3.35
C GLY A 233 -8.69 -1.09 3.64
N CYS A 234 -9.65 -1.89 3.18
CA CYS A 234 -9.56 -3.35 3.25
C CYS A 234 -10.30 -4.02 2.09
N LYS A 235 -9.95 -5.28 1.83
CA LYS A 235 -10.67 -6.13 0.88
C LYS A 235 -10.86 -7.54 1.41
N VAL A 236 -11.86 -8.24 0.89
CA VAL A 236 -12.20 -9.61 1.28
C VAL A 236 -12.53 -10.46 0.06
N ARG A 237 -12.15 -11.74 0.11
CA ARG A 237 -12.65 -12.78 -0.81
C ARG A 237 -13.06 -14.03 -0.03
N ALA A 238 -13.93 -14.83 -0.62
CA ALA A 238 -14.38 -16.10 -0.03
C ALA A 238 -13.93 -17.31 -0.85
N PHE A 239 -13.77 -18.45 -0.18
CA PHE A 239 -13.57 -19.77 -0.80
C PHE A 239 -14.04 -20.88 0.14
N TYR A 240 -14.11 -22.12 -0.34
CA TYR A 240 -14.36 -23.28 0.51
C TYR A 240 -13.03 -23.92 0.95
N LYS A 241 -12.95 -24.38 2.20
CA LYS A 241 -11.82 -25.16 2.74
C LYS A 241 -11.47 -26.37 1.87
N GLN A 242 -12.48 -26.99 1.24
CA GLN A 242 -12.31 -28.12 0.34
C GLN A 242 -12.00 -27.71 -1.13
N ASN A 243 -12.06 -26.42 -1.46
CA ASN A 243 -11.70 -25.87 -2.78
C ASN A 243 -10.83 -24.61 -2.62
N VAL A 244 -9.60 -24.79 -2.15
CA VAL A 244 -8.62 -23.69 -1.97
C VAL A 244 -8.11 -23.10 -3.29
N VAL A 245 -8.35 -23.78 -4.42
CA VAL A 245 -7.86 -23.43 -5.76
C VAL A 245 -8.79 -22.42 -6.44
N LYS A 246 -10.12 -22.62 -6.39
CA LYS A 246 -11.10 -21.67 -6.91
C LYS A 246 -11.53 -20.70 -5.80
N LYS A 247 -10.79 -19.61 -5.66
CA LYS A 247 -11.20 -18.48 -4.81
C LYS A 247 -12.12 -17.53 -5.56
N GLY A 248 -13.04 -16.89 -4.84
CA GLY A 248 -13.90 -15.84 -5.37
C GLY A 248 -13.14 -14.53 -5.65
N PRO A 249 -13.80 -13.57 -6.32
CA PRO A 249 -13.24 -12.25 -6.56
C PRO A 249 -13.00 -11.49 -5.25
N TRP A 250 -12.12 -10.48 -5.30
CA TRP A 250 -11.98 -9.50 -4.23
C TRP A 250 -13.13 -8.51 -4.26
N LEU A 251 -13.73 -8.22 -3.11
CA LEU A 251 -14.54 -7.04 -2.87
C LEU A 251 -13.77 -6.08 -1.94
N GLU A 252 -13.58 -4.85 -2.38
CA GLU A 252 -12.85 -3.82 -1.64
C GLU A 252 -13.80 -2.85 -0.93
N SER A 253 -13.37 -2.28 0.20
CA SER A 253 -14.19 -1.40 1.02
C SER A 253 -14.47 -0.07 0.29
N THR A 254 -15.75 0.27 0.13
CA THR A 254 -16.20 1.49 -0.58
C THR A 254 -15.84 2.81 0.13
N ARG A 255 -15.20 2.74 1.29
CA ARG A 255 -14.61 3.86 2.02
C ARG A 255 -13.24 3.46 2.55
N THR A 256 -12.29 4.37 2.42
CA THR A 256 -11.01 4.36 3.14
C THR A 256 -11.09 5.29 4.35
N TYR A 257 -10.08 5.24 5.20
CA TYR A 257 -9.83 6.22 6.24
C TYR A 257 -8.36 6.67 6.19
N TRP A 258 -8.14 7.95 5.93
CA TRP A 258 -6.80 8.51 5.97
C TRP A 258 -6.28 8.54 7.41
N ALA A 259 -5.12 7.94 7.69
CA ALA A 259 -4.61 7.70 9.04
C ALA A 259 -3.25 8.38 9.27
N GLY A 260 -3.22 9.58 9.85
CA GLY A 260 -1.98 10.35 10.01
C GLY A 260 -2.13 11.71 10.70
N ILE A 261 -1.14 12.59 10.51
CA ILE A 261 -1.18 14.01 10.91
C ILE A 261 -0.87 14.89 9.70
N GLN A 262 -1.75 15.84 9.39
CA GLN A 262 -1.68 16.72 8.22
C GLN A 262 -1.89 18.19 8.59
N THR A 263 -1.54 19.11 7.70
CA THR A 263 -1.81 20.54 7.81
C THR A 263 -2.93 20.97 6.87
N ASP A 264 -3.80 21.86 7.36
CA ASP A 264 -4.84 22.51 6.59
C ASP A 264 -4.71 24.04 6.72
N PRO A 265 -4.39 24.79 5.64
CA PRO A 265 -4.04 24.29 4.30
C PRO A 265 -2.63 23.65 4.26
N SER A 266 -2.40 22.79 3.28
CA SER A 266 -1.08 22.18 2.99
C SER A 266 -0.13 23.08 2.19
N LYS A 267 -0.55 24.30 1.86
CA LYS A 267 0.30 25.37 1.30
C LYS A 267 -0.20 26.73 1.81
N ILE A 268 0.72 27.62 2.16
CA ILE A 268 0.40 29.01 2.58
C ILE A 268 1.12 29.99 1.65
N SER A 269 0.53 31.16 1.41
CA SER A 269 1.21 32.26 0.71
C SER A 269 0.98 33.53 1.52
N ILE A 270 2.00 33.95 2.26
CA ILE A 270 1.92 35.12 3.13
C ILE A 270 2.29 36.34 2.30
N ARG A 271 1.39 37.32 2.19
CA ARG A 271 1.62 38.55 1.44
C ARG A 271 2.32 39.62 2.29
N THR A 272 2.92 40.63 1.65
CA THR A 272 3.59 41.75 2.33
C THR A 272 2.65 42.62 3.16
N ASP A 273 1.36 42.65 2.83
CA ASP A 273 0.27 43.31 3.55
C ASP A 273 -0.36 42.47 4.69
N GLU A 274 0.05 41.21 4.88
CA GLU A 274 -0.44 40.33 5.94
C GLU A 274 0.64 40.10 7.01
N ASP A 275 0.26 40.06 8.29
CA ASP A 275 1.19 39.88 9.42
C ASP A 275 1.12 38.47 10.05
N LYS A 276 0.07 37.69 9.75
CA LYS A 276 -0.21 36.41 10.42
C LYS A 276 -1.05 35.50 9.53
N PHE A 277 -0.66 34.24 9.41
CA PHE A 277 -1.45 33.17 8.79
C PHE A 277 -1.64 32.01 9.77
N ASP A 278 -2.86 31.48 9.90
CA ASP A 278 -3.17 30.36 10.79
C ASP A 278 -3.27 29.04 10.02
N VAL A 279 -2.51 28.03 10.45
CA VAL A 279 -2.47 26.66 9.88
C VAL A 279 -3.03 25.69 10.91
N VAL A 280 -3.98 24.85 10.53
CA VAL A 280 -4.54 23.82 11.42
C VAL A 280 -3.76 22.51 11.25
N ILE A 281 -3.03 22.10 12.28
CA ILE A 281 -2.49 20.74 12.36
C ILE A 281 -3.62 19.81 12.81
N ARG A 282 -3.88 18.74 12.06
CA ARG A 282 -5.03 17.85 12.22
C ARG A 282 -4.56 16.40 12.28
N SER A 283 -4.64 15.80 13.46
CA SER A 283 -4.45 14.37 13.66
C SER A 283 -5.76 13.63 13.44
N THR A 284 -5.70 12.62 12.57
CA THR A 284 -6.82 11.71 12.30
C THR A 284 -6.71 10.41 13.14
N LEU A 285 -5.69 10.33 14.02
CA LEU A 285 -5.54 9.26 15.00
C LEU A 285 -5.53 9.80 16.44
N PRO A 286 -6.12 9.06 17.40
CA PRO A 286 -6.21 9.48 18.78
C PRO A 286 -4.89 9.28 19.52
N VAL A 287 -4.54 10.23 20.40
CA VAL A 287 -3.41 10.09 21.33
C VAL A 287 -3.81 9.16 22.47
N LEU A 288 -2.97 8.15 22.77
CA LEU A 288 -3.24 7.11 23.76
C LEU A 288 -2.06 6.99 24.74
N CYS A 289 -2.34 7.03 26.04
CA CYS A 289 -1.32 6.90 27.10
C CYS A 289 -1.72 5.90 28.20
N ASN A 290 -0.79 5.66 29.12
CA ASN A 290 -1.02 4.91 30.35
C ASN A 290 -1.93 5.69 31.33
N SER A 291 -2.71 5.00 32.17
CA SER A 291 -3.73 5.63 33.03
C SER A 291 -3.19 6.42 34.23
N SER A 292 -1.87 6.49 34.40
CA SER A 292 -1.22 7.28 35.45
C SER A 292 -1.04 8.76 35.08
N VAL A 293 -1.30 9.11 33.81
CA VAL A 293 -1.10 10.46 33.24
C VAL A 293 -2.48 11.09 32.99
N LYS A 294 -2.66 12.38 33.33
CA LYS A 294 -3.90 13.11 33.01
C LYS A 294 -4.05 13.31 31.51
N ASP A 295 -5.28 13.44 31.02
CA ASP A 295 -5.53 13.54 29.57
C ASP A 295 -4.88 14.79 28.93
N ASP A 296 -4.79 15.91 29.65
CA ASP A 296 -4.10 17.14 29.24
C ASP A 296 -2.56 17.07 29.35
N GLN A 297 -2.04 15.98 29.94
CA GLN A 297 -0.61 15.67 30.00
C GLN A 297 -0.25 14.51 29.04
N CYS A 298 -1.26 13.82 28.49
CA CYS A 298 -1.13 12.77 27.50
C CYS A 298 -1.09 13.39 26.10
N CYS A 299 0.09 13.80 25.66
CA CYS A 299 0.26 14.56 24.41
C CYS A 299 1.34 13.98 23.50
N VAL A 300 1.25 14.36 22.22
CA VAL A 300 2.28 14.18 21.21
C VAL A 300 2.88 15.55 20.92
N TRP A 301 4.21 15.68 20.98
CA TRP A 301 4.89 16.93 20.65
C TRP A 301 5.23 16.99 19.17
N ILE A 302 4.97 18.16 18.59
CA ILE A 302 5.16 18.47 17.19
C ILE A 302 6.11 19.68 17.13
N TYR A 303 7.32 19.44 16.64
CA TYR A 303 8.39 20.42 16.48
C TYR A 303 8.50 20.80 15.01
N LEU A 304 8.65 22.10 14.73
CA LEU A 304 8.85 22.62 13.37
C LEU A 304 10.34 22.69 13.02
N SER A 305 10.71 22.09 11.90
CA SER A 305 11.99 22.30 11.22
C SER A 305 11.74 23.04 9.92
N VAL A 306 12.43 24.17 9.70
CA VAL A 306 12.31 24.95 8.46
C VAL A 306 13.66 24.95 7.75
N THR A 307 13.65 24.50 6.50
CA THR A 307 14.80 24.61 5.59
C THR A 307 14.47 25.56 4.44
N GLY A 308 15.27 26.62 4.32
CA GLY A 308 15.34 27.40 3.09
C GLY A 308 16.02 26.61 1.98
N SER A 309 15.77 27.00 0.73
CA SER A 309 16.36 26.38 -0.47
C SER A 309 17.88 26.28 -0.45
N GLU A 310 18.44 25.16 -0.88
CA GLU A 310 19.88 24.99 -1.11
C GLU A 310 20.39 26.07 -2.09
N GLY A 311 21.28 26.95 -1.61
CA GLY A 311 21.87 28.03 -2.40
C GLY A 311 22.21 29.25 -1.55
N ASP A 312 21.21 29.82 -0.88
CA ASP A 312 21.38 30.96 0.03
C ASP A 312 21.53 30.47 1.48
N GLN A 313 22.64 30.82 2.15
CA GLN A 313 22.80 30.62 3.60
C GLN A 313 22.04 31.68 4.43
N ALA A 314 20.78 31.95 4.06
CA ALA A 314 19.89 32.83 4.81
C ALA A 314 19.40 32.11 6.07
N PHE A 315 20.06 32.37 7.21
CA PHE A 315 19.72 31.80 8.52
C PHE A 315 18.34 32.25 9.02
N LEU A 316 17.28 31.56 8.59
CA LEU A 316 15.93 31.74 9.12
C LEU A 316 15.84 31.16 10.53
N VAL A 317 15.84 32.05 11.52
CA VAL A 317 15.75 31.70 12.94
C VAL A 317 14.31 31.30 13.29
N VAL A 318 13.98 30.03 13.04
CA VAL A 318 12.92 29.35 13.80
C VAL A 318 13.38 29.24 15.25
N SER A 319 12.54 29.55 16.23
CA SER A 319 12.87 29.14 17.59
C SER A 319 12.72 27.63 17.72
N LYS A 320 13.68 26.98 18.38
CA LYS A 320 13.55 25.59 18.84
C LYS A 320 12.42 25.42 19.88
N ASP A 321 11.89 26.53 20.40
CA ASP A 321 10.74 26.57 21.31
C ASP A 321 9.37 26.49 20.60
N CYS A 322 9.32 26.40 19.26
CA CYS A 322 8.09 26.19 18.47
C CYS A 322 7.55 24.75 18.64
N ARG A 323 7.11 24.46 19.87
CA ARG A 323 6.68 23.16 20.38
C ARG A 323 5.16 23.14 20.55
N TYR A 324 4.47 22.53 19.59
CA TYR A 324 3.02 22.37 19.62
C TYR A 324 2.64 20.99 20.16
N SER A 325 1.48 20.88 20.80
CA SER A 325 0.93 19.61 21.26
C SER A 325 -0.43 19.32 20.63
N ILE A 326 -0.62 18.06 20.26
CA ILE A 326 -1.95 17.44 20.19
C ILE A 326 -2.06 16.52 21.39
N CYS A 327 -3.04 16.76 22.25
CA CYS A 327 -3.28 16.00 23.47
C CYS A 327 -4.48 15.07 23.33
N LYS A 328 -4.60 14.07 24.20
CA LYS A 328 -5.76 13.16 24.25
C LYS A 328 -7.08 13.91 24.48
N SER A 329 -7.05 15.01 25.22
CA SER A 329 -8.22 15.89 25.44
C SER A 329 -8.58 16.75 24.22
N ASP A 330 -7.72 16.90 23.22
CA ASP A 330 -8.05 17.57 21.95
C ASP A 330 -8.90 16.66 21.02
N TRP A 331 -9.12 15.39 21.36
CA TRP A 331 -9.82 14.42 20.49
C TRP A 331 -11.35 14.55 20.54
N ASN A 332 -11.94 14.94 19.41
CA ASN A 332 -13.37 14.96 19.17
C ASN A 332 -13.84 13.61 18.61
N SER A 333 -14.68 12.90 19.37
CA SER A 333 -15.22 11.59 18.98
C SER A 333 -16.26 11.63 17.86
N THR A 334 -16.87 12.79 17.59
CA THR A 334 -17.89 12.97 16.54
C THR A 334 -17.26 13.21 15.18
N SER A 335 -16.18 14.01 15.11
CA SER A 335 -15.39 14.18 13.88
C SER A 335 -14.29 13.11 13.71
N GLN A 336 -14.01 12.32 14.76
CA GLN A 336 -12.92 11.34 14.82
C GLN A 336 -11.53 11.98 14.57
N GLU A 337 -11.29 13.15 15.16
CA GLU A 337 -10.12 13.98 14.88
C GLU A 337 -9.68 14.76 16.13
N ALA A 338 -8.40 15.11 16.21
CA ALA A 338 -7.85 16.10 17.13
C ALA A 338 -7.08 17.17 16.34
N SER A 339 -7.21 18.44 16.71
CA SER A 339 -6.56 19.53 15.94
C SER A 339 -5.99 20.65 16.81
N LYS A 340 -4.98 21.34 16.27
CA LYS A 340 -4.35 22.50 16.88
C LYS A 340 -4.07 23.57 15.81
N THR A 341 -4.56 24.78 16.03
CA THR A 341 -4.21 25.93 15.19
C THR A 341 -2.83 26.44 15.57
N VAL A 342 -1.99 26.66 14.57
CA VAL A 342 -0.62 27.17 14.68
C VAL A 342 -0.50 28.44 13.86
N SER A 343 -0.06 29.52 14.51
CA SER A 343 0.11 30.83 13.88
C SER A 343 1.50 30.98 13.29
N VAL A 344 1.58 31.08 11.96
CA VAL A 344 2.80 31.40 11.22
C VAL A 344 2.86 32.92 11.00
N VAL A 345 3.98 33.54 11.36
CA VAL A 345 4.22 34.98 11.24
C VAL A 345 5.52 35.19 10.46
N ALA A 346 5.44 35.91 9.33
CA ALA A 346 6.62 36.26 8.55
C ALA A 346 7.22 37.57 9.09
N SER A 347 8.34 37.49 9.82
CA SER A 347 9.03 38.69 10.30
C SER A 347 9.63 39.48 9.12
N LYS A 348 9.12 40.68 8.87
CA LYS A 348 9.45 41.54 7.71
C LYS A 348 10.82 42.23 7.82
N THR A 349 11.72 41.71 8.66
CA THR A 349 12.92 42.41 9.14
C THR A 349 14.17 42.24 8.27
N GLN A 350 14.28 41.19 7.44
CA GLN A 350 15.46 40.94 6.58
C GLN A 350 15.09 40.27 5.23
N MET A 351 13.97 40.65 4.61
CA MET A 351 13.58 40.09 3.32
C MET A 351 14.43 40.65 2.16
N GLN A 352 15.30 39.81 1.60
CA GLN A 352 15.83 40.00 0.24
C GLN A 352 14.68 39.94 -0.78
N TYR A 353 14.80 40.66 -1.90
CA TYR A 353 13.80 40.63 -2.98
C TYR A 353 13.67 39.23 -3.60
N GLY A 354 12.41 38.79 -3.82
CA GLY A 354 12.04 37.59 -4.57
C GLY A 354 11.11 36.64 -3.82
N THR A 355 10.48 35.72 -4.55
CA THR A 355 9.84 34.54 -3.94
C THR A 355 10.93 33.68 -3.28
N LYS A 356 10.77 33.40 -1.99
CA LYS A 356 11.54 32.39 -1.26
C LYS A 356 10.57 31.27 -0.87
N ASP A 357 10.60 30.16 -1.60
CA ASP A 357 9.90 28.93 -1.19
C ASP A 357 10.58 28.35 0.05
N LEU A 358 9.80 28.13 1.11
CA LEU A 358 10.29 27.63 2.40
C LEU A 358 9.65 26.29 2.72
N LEU A 359 10.50 25.26 2.89
CA LEU A 359 10.06 23.94 3.32
C LEU A 359 9.91 23.94 4.84
N VAL A 360 8.67 24.08 5.31
CA VAL A 360 8.31 23.80 6.70
C VAL A 360 7.98 22.32 6.80
N SER A 361 8.74 21.60 7.62
CA SER A 361 8.58 20.17 7.88
C SER A 361 8.44 19.91 9.39
N PHE A 362 7.89 18.76 9.76
CA PHE A 362 7.92 18.31 11.16
C PHE A 362 9.17 17.49 11.42
N GLU A 363 9.79 17.67 12.59
CA GLU A 363 10.78 16.71 13.09
C GLU A 363 10.13 15.34 13.41
N ASN A 364 10.96 14.33 13.67
CA ASN A 364 10.47 13.02 14.13
C ASN A 364 9.57 13.19 15.37
N ILE A 365 8.35 12.67 15.29
CA ILE A 365 7.32 12.83 16.33
C ILE A 365 7.76 12.12 17.61
N VAL A 366 7.93 12.89 18.70
CA VAL A 366 8.37 12.38 20.01
C VAL A 366 7.21 12.31 20.99
N ILE A 367 7.10 11.20 21.73
CA ILE A 367 6.13 11.01 22.82
C ILE A 367 6.48 11.96 23.98
N ALA A 368 5.46 12.57 24.60
CA ALA A 368 5.61 13.41 25.77
C ALA A 368 5.94 12.61 27.06
N ASP A 369 7.15 12.07 27.17
CA ASP A 369 7.57 11.52 28.47
C ASP A 369 7.78 12.65 29.50
N THR A 370 7.47 12.33 30.75
CA THR A 370 7.26 13.27 31.86
C THR A 370 8.44 13.33 32.83
N SER A 371 9.57 12.69 32.48
CA SER A 371 10.82 12.72 33.25
C SER A 371 11.98 13.35 32.44
N ARG A 372 12.83 14.13 33.12
CA ARG A 372 13.98 14.81 32.50
C ARG A 372 15.17 13.87 32.39
N THR A 373 15.52 13.45 31.17
CA THR A 373 16.93 13.35 30.73
C THR A 373 17.03 13.34 29.21
N GLU A 374 18.14 13.88 28.72
CA GLU A 374 18.49 13.91 27.30
C GLU A 374 18.93 12.53 26.81
N ILE A 375 18.41 12.07 25.67
CA ILE A 375 18.87 10.84 24.98
C ILE A 375 18.89 11.13 23.48
N GLN A 376 20.08 11.09 22.86
CA GLN A 376 20.21 11.05 21.41
C GLN A 376 19.76 9.68 20.87
N ILE A 377 18.92 9.66 19.84
CA ILE A 377 18.59 8.45 19.08
C ILE A 377 18.75 8.73 17.59
N THR A 378 19.77 8.12 16.99
CA THR A 378 20.08 8.26 15.55
C THR A 378 19.10 7.44 14.72
N ALA A 379 18.22 8.12 13.96
CA ALA A 379 17.27 7.47 13.07
C ALA A 379 17.83 7.36 11.64
N SER A 380 18.33 6.19 11.25
CA SER A 380 18.70 5.91 9.85
C SER A 380 17.45 5.57 9.04
N ALA A 381 16.94 6.54 8.28
CA ALA A 381 15.89 6.34 7.29
C ALA A 381 16.49 6.39 5.88
N ILE A 382 16.49 5.26 5.16
CA ILE A 382 17.09 5.15 3.82
C ILE A 382 16.20 5.82 2.74
N LEU A 383 14.91 5.97 2.99
CA LEU A 383 13.99 6.82 2.22
C LEU A 383 13.08 7.57 3.20
N GLY A 384 13.08 8.91 3.11
CA GLY A 384 12.45 9.79 4.10
C GLY A 384 10.94 9.96 3.94
N GLY A 385 10.23 10.10 5.07
CA GLY A 385 8.82 10.49 5.12
C GLY A 385 8.66 11.91 5.64
N HIS A 386 8.68 12.91 4.76
CA HIS A 386 8.51 14.32 5.10
C HIS A 386 7.12 14.82 4.68
N LEU A 387 6.56 15.77 5.44
CA LEU A 387 5.42 16.58 5.01
C LEU A 387 5.96 17.89 4.43
N ASN A 388 5.40 18.33 3.30
CA ASN A 388 5.94 19.46 2.53
C ASN A 388 4.99 20.67 2.55
N LEU A 389 5.57 21.86 2.65
CA LEU A 389 4.91 23.18 2.54
C LEU A 389 5.73 24.06 1.56
N TYR A 390 5.11 25.07 0.95
CA TYR A 390 5.72 25.97 -0.06
C TYR A 390 5.13 27.38 0.06
N ILE A 391 5.84 28.47 -0.29
CA ILE A 391 5.44 29.88 -0.02
C ILE A 391 5.94 30.84 -1.12
N SER A 392 5.17 31.85 -1.53
CA SER A 392 5.54 32.77 -2.64
C SER A 392 5.06 34.23 -2.46
N VAL A 393 5.80 35.20 -3.02
CA VAL A 393 5.66 36.67 -2.83
C VAL A 393 5.98 37.44 -4.14
N PRO A 394 5.17 38.43 -4.57
CA PRO A 394 5.36 39.14 -5.86
C PRO A 394 6.43 40.26 -5.82
N GLY A 395 6.94 40.65 -7.00
CA GLY A 395 8.08 41.57 -7.15
C GLY A 395 7.77 42.92 -7.83
N THR A 396 6.80 43.69 -7.32
CA THR A 396 6.41 45.01 -7.91
C THR A 396 7.22 46.20 -7.40
N ASP A 397 7.88 46.08 -6.24
CA ASP A 397 8.31 47.24 -5.45
C ASP A 397 9.79 47.61 -5.69
N TYR A 398 10.19 47.66 -6.96
CA TYR A 398 11.55 48.02 -7.38
C TYR A 398 11.82 49.53 -7.23
N LEU A 399 13.07 49.91 -6.93
CA LEU A 399 13.60 51.29 -6.76
C LEU A 399 13.00 52.18 -5.64
N ASN A 400 11.94 51.80 -4.94
CA ASN A 400 11.36 52.61 -3.85
C ASN A 400 11.76 52.16 -2.42
N GLY A 401 12.49 51.05 -2.28
CA GLY A 401 13.00 50.57 -0.99
C GLY A 401 14.37 51.14 -0.61
N ARG A 402 14.54 51.59 0.63
CA ARG A 402 15.87 51.75 1.26
C ARG A 402 16.14 50.53 2.15
N GLY A 403 17.30 49.89 1.95
CA GLY A 403 17.68 48.66 2.65
C GLY A 403 18.47 48.93 3.93
N LEU A 404 18.77 47.84 4.65
CA LEU A 404 19.47 47.86 5.95
C LEU A 404 20.98 48.16 5.86
N CYS A 405 21.57 48.24 4.66
CA CYS A 405 22.97 48.63 4.44
C CYS A 405 23.16 49.76 3.40
N GLY A 406 22.15 50.06 2.57
CA GLY A 406 22.23 51.06 1.50
C GLY A 406 20.95 51.18 0.67
N THR A 407 21.01 51.97 -0.41
CA THR A 407 19.99 51.95 -1.48
C THR A 407 20.21 50.75 -2.41
N PHE A 408 19.14 50.10 -2.85
CA PHE A 408 19.25 48.95 -3.75
C PHE A 408 19.46 49.40 -5.20
N ASP A 409 20.68 49.84 -5.51
CA ASP A 409 21.10 50.42 -6.79
C ASP A 409 22.18 49.59 -7.55
N ASN A 410 22.54 48.42 -6.99
CA ASN A 410 23.51 47.46 -7.54
C ASN A 410 24.98 47.92 -7.55
N ASN A 411 25.37 48.88 -6.69
CA ASN A 411 26.77 49.27 -6.46
C ASN A 411 27.32 48.67 -5.13
N PRO A 412 28.20 47.65 -5.15
CA PRO A 412 28.62 46.92 -3.94
C PRO A 412 29.66 47.64 -3.06
N ASN A 413 30.01 48.90 -3.35
CA ASN A 413 31.13 49.59 -2.70
C ASN A 413 30.73 50.56 -1.56
N ASN A 414 29.44 50.64 -1.21
CA ASN A 414 28.94 51.52 -0.13
C ASN A 414 28.35 50.77 1.08
N ASP A 415 28.30 49.43 1.04
CA ASP A 415 27.85 48.62 2.17
C ASP A 415 28.93 48.53 3.29
N LEU A 416 28.52 48.80 4.53
CA LEU A 416 29.18 48.55 5.85
C LEU A 416 30.15 49.58 6.48
N THR A 417 30.59 50.67 5.84
CA THR A 417 31.64 51.52 6.46
C THR A 417 31.14 52.60 7.43
N HIS A 418 30.98 52.27 8.72
CA HIS A 418 31.26 53.22 9.83
C HIS A 418 31.68 52.51 11.14
N ARG A 419 32.85 52.89 11.67
CA ARG A 419 33.46 52.43 12.94
C ARG A 419 34.44 53.51 13.47
N ASN A 420 35.21 53.17 14.52
CA ASN A 420 36.32 53.90 15.19
C ASN A 420 35.89 54.75 16.40
N ASP A 421 36.62 54.89 17.52
CA ASP A 421 37.80 54.22 18.16
C ASP A 421 37.81 54.66 19.66
N ASP A 422 38.49 54.10 20.67
CA ASP A 422 39.54 53.06 20.82
C ASP A 422 39.20 52.19 22.09
N SER A 423 40.00 51.65 23.04
CA SER A 423 41.46 51.67 23.38
C SER A 423 41.98 50.41 24.09
N THR A 424 42.97 49.77 23.45
CA THR A 424 44.25 49.25 24.00
C THR A 424 44.30 48.48 25.34
N SER A 425 43.62 47.33 25.42
CA SER A 425 44.21 45.96 25.37
C SER A 425 45.61 45.59 25.98
N LEU A 426 45.74 44.28 26.34
CA LEU A 426 46.95 43.46 26.60
C LEU A 426 47.77 43.79 27.88
N PHE A 427 47.85 42.97 28.94
CA PHE A 427 47.30 41.62 29.24
C PHE A 427 47.24 41.41 30.78
N ARG A 428 46.58 40.32 31.22
CA ARG A 428 46.49 39.78 32.61
C ARG A 428 45.45 40.48 33.51
N ILE A 429 45.35 39.96 34.75
CA ILE A 429 44.69 40.50 35.97
C ILE A 429 43.31 39.91 36.32
N VAL A 430 43.34 39.03 37.34
CA VAL A 430 42.48 38.93 38.55
C VAL A 430 40.93 38.86 38.42
N PRO A 431 40.30 37.76 38.90
CA PRO A 431 38.90 37.71 39.37
C PRO A 431 38.82 37.88 40.91
N PRO A 432 37.65 37.80 41.58
CA PRO A 432 36.25 38.05 41.15
C PRO A 432 35.56 39.08 42.08
N GLU A 433 34.25 39.34 41.92
CA GLU A 433 33.19 38.91 42.88
C GLU A 433 31.77 39.39 42.52
N THR A 434 30.78 38.81 43.19
CA THR A 434 29.34 38.80 42.89
C THR A 434 28.60 40.13 43.13
N GLY A 435 27.60 40.48 42.30
CA GLY A 435 26.72 41.62 42.62
C GLY A 435 25.64 42.06 41.61
N GLU A 436 24.90 41.14 40.97
CA GLU A 436 23.72 41.41 40.10
C GLU A 436 23.95 42.29 38.83
N SER A 437 23.24 42.13 37.70
CA SER A 437 22.40 41.01 37.22
C SER A 437 22.61 40.88 35.71
N TYR A 438 23.07 39.71 35.24
CA TYR A 438 23.22 39.45 33.81
C TYR A 438 21.88 38.95 33.23
N VAL A 439 21.20 39.80 32.45
CA VAL A 439 19.91 39.49 31.81
C VAL A 439 20.07 39.43 30.28
N PRO A 440 20.49 38.28 29.72
CA PRO A 440 20.35 38.02 28.28
C PRO A 440 18.90 37.63 28.00
N GLN A 441 18.14 38.52 27.37
CA GLN A 441 16.79 38.26 26.84
C GLN A 441 16.53 39.14 25.60
N TYR A 442 15.72 38.76 24.61
CA TYR A 442 15.65 37.55 23.77
C TYR A 442 14.47 37.73 22.79
N CYS A 443 14.36 36.87 21.76
CA CYS A 443 13.04 36.50 21.25
C CYS A 443 12.33 35.66 22.32
N LYS A 444 11.15 36.10 22.77
CA LYS A 444 10.44 35.50 23.90
C LYS A 444 9.05 35.03 23.48
N CYS A 445 8.76 33.75 23.70
CA CYS A 445 7.41 33.23 23.66
C CYS A 445 6.57 33.86 24.78
N ASN A 446 5.40 34.40 24.43
CA ASN A 446 4.39 34.77 25.41
C ASN A 446 3.70 33.51 25.91
N ASN A 447 3.67 33.30 27.22
CA ASN A 447 2.82 32.28 27.86
C ASN A 447 1.37 32.78 27.99
N ASP A 448 0.83 33.32 26.89
CA ASP A 448 -0.55 33.82 26.77
C ASP A 448 -1.56 32.70 26.42
N GLY A 449 -1.07 31.46 26.25
CA GLY A 449 -1.84 30.31 25.81
C GLY A 449 -2.11 30.27 24.30
N ARG A 450 -1.53 31.19 23.52
CA ARG A 450 -1.75 31.37 22.07
C ARG A 450 -0.48 31.14 21.24
N GLY A 451 0.69 31.08 21.87
CA GLY A 451 1.95 30.69 21.21
C GLY A 451 2.57 31.81 20.37
N THR A 452 2.41 33.07 20.78
CA THR A 452 3.01 34.23 20.11
C THR A 452 4.47 34.45 20.53
N VAL A 453 5.31 35.00 19.65
CA VAL A 453 6.74 35.28 19.92
C VAL A 453 7.05 36.75 19.61
N ASN A 454 7.68 37.47 20.55
CA ASN A 454 8.10 38.86 20.39
C ASN A 454 9.62 38.99 20.56
N CYS A 455 10.27 39.87 19.79
CA CYS A 455 11.73 40.11 19.84
C CYS A 455 12.04 41.61 19.86
N THR A 456 13.09 42.02 20.59
CA THR A 456 13.62 43.41 20.58
C THR A 456 15.12 43.44 20.86
N TYR A 457 15.86 44.36 20.22
CA TYR A 457 17.10 44.94 20.76
C TYR A 457 17.45 46.29 20.09
N GLN A 458 18.45 46.99 20.63
CA GLN A 458 18.82 48.39 20.32
C GLN A 458 20.36 48.55 20.19
N GLY A 459 20.84 49.50 19.40
CA GLY A 459 22.26 49.87 19.29
C GLY A 459 22.46 51.23 18.60
N ASP A 460 23.55 51.94 18.94
CA ASP A 460 23.87 53.31 18.46
C ASP A 460 25.38 53.62 18.65
N ILE A 461 25.82 54.81 18.17
CA ILE A 461 27.13 55.50 18.34
C ILE A 461 28.13 55.32 17.18
N ASN A 462 28.94 56.37 16.96
CA ASN A 462 29.35 56.89 15.64
C ASN A 462 30.86 56.90 15.34
N GLU A 463 31.14 56.77 14.05
CA GLU A 463 32.32 57.13 13.22
C GLU A 463 33.62 57.74 13.79
N ARG A 464 34.75 57.45 13.10
CA ARG A 464 35.74 58.48 12.67
C ARG A 464 36.60 58.17 11.42
N LYS A 465 36.17 58.77 10.28
CA LYS A 465 36.92 59.36 9.13
C LYS A 465 38.29 58.82 8.65
N LEU A 466 38.40 58.61 7.32
CA LEU A 466 39.60 58.81 6.48
C LEU A 466 39.26 59.58 5.16
N PRO A 467 40.23 60.16 4.41
CA PRO A 467 39.93 61.08 3.29
C PRO A 467 40.41 60.65 1.88
N LYS A 468 39.63 61.08 0.87
CA LYS A 468 39.96 61.42 -0.55
C LYS A 468 40.47 60.35 -1.56
N THR A 469 39.64 60.12 -2.59
CA THR A 469 39.81 60.42 -4.05
C THR A 469 41.23 60.55 -4.65
N ASP A 470 41.51 60.22 -5.93
CA ASP A 470 40.71 60.06 -7.17
C ASP A 470 41.28 58.92 -8.07
N GLY A 471 40.56 58.44 -9.10
CA GLY A 471 41.16 57.54 -10.12
C GLY A 471 40.20 56.82 -11.10
N ALA A 472 40.18 57.25 -12.35
CA ALA A 472 39.23 56.86 -13.41
C ALA A 472 39.47 55.50 -14.13
N ILE A 473 38.36 54.90 -14.60
CA ILE A 473 38.14 54.21 -15.91
C ILE A 473 39.10 53.09 -16.37
N ALA A 474 38.54 51.89 -16.60
CA ALA A 474 38.65 51.12 -17.85
C ALA A 474 37.62 49.96 -17.89
N ILE A 475 37.34 49.40 -19.07
CA ILE A 475 36.46 48.24 -19.29
C ILE A 475 37.22 47.21 -20.13
N GLU A 476 37.24 45.95 -19.69
CA GLU A 476 37.07 44.75 -20.52
C GLU A 476 36.43 43.63 -19.68
#